data_AF-A0A837I4M3-F1
#
_entry.id   AF-A0A837I4M3-F1
#
_cell.length_a   1.000
_cell.length_b   1.000
_cell.length_c   1.000
_cell.angle_alpha   90.00
_cell.angle_beta   90.00
_cell.angle_gamma   90.00
#
_symmetry.space_group_name_H-M   'P 1'
#
loop_
_entity.id
_entity.type
_entity.pdbx_description
1 polymer ?
#
loop_
_entity_poly.entity_id
_entity_poly.type
_entity_poly.pdbx_seq_one_letter_code
_entity_poly.pdbx_strand_id
1 'polypeptide(L)'
;ITTQSEQSQRAFNAAEGGIEHALSVLKTGAWTGVVPPVGDITPNVTVDERHQYNSVILEGDVGQIELTNASNFPVRIEWAKSSDSLEQTSPASIEITVIRGLPGNYTQQRFAWEGTSLHGASEAGFKNPGDDPGSSSCLPTGFEKCGRIDPLGTNPVLLRIRPFWNQATVKVVSDGGTLPLQQYDITSSATTELGLTRKVQVTKTVLPQLPAVFDYVLYSEGDITK
;
A
#
# COMPACT_ATOMS: atom_id res chain seq x y z
N ILE A 1 27.50 -11.28 30.72
CA ILE A 1 27.30 -10.75 29.35
C ILE A 1 26.63 -11.79 28.45
N THR A 2 27.04 -13.05 28.49
CA THR A 2 26.45 -14.16 27.71
C THR A 2 24.97 -14.40 27.99
N THR A 3 24.56 -14.44 29.27
CA THR A 3 23.16 -14.73 29.65
C THR A 3 22.14 -13.68 29.19
N GLN A 4 22.49 -12.39 29.23
CA GLN A 4 21.61 -11.34 28.69
C GLN A 4 21.48 -11.41 27.17
N SER A 5 22.57 -11.73 26.46
CA SER A 5 22.54 -11.89 25.00
C SER A 5 21.65 -13.06 24.59
N GLU A 6 21.80 -14.22 25.25
CA GLU A 6 20.98 -15.41 24.99
C GLU A 6 19.49 -15.15 25.27
N GLN A 7 19.18 -14.52 26.40
CA GLN A 7 17.80 -14.19 26.78
C GLN A 7 17.19 -13.17 25.81
N SER A 8 17.97 -12.20 25.36
CA SER A 8 17.56 -11.27 24.30
C SER A 8 17.22 -12.00 23.00
N GLN A 9 18.04 -12.97 22.58
CA GLN A 9 17.78 -13.77 21.37
C GLN A 9 16.52 -14.64 21.54
N ARG A 10 16.32 -15.24 22.71
CA ARG A 10 15.08 -16.00 23.00
C ARG A 10 13.83 -15.14 22.89
N ALA A 11 13.82 -13.94 23.49
CA ALA A 11 12.70 -13.01 23.35
C ALA A 11 12.48 -12.59 21.90
N PHE A 12 13.56 -12.33 21.14
CA PHE A 12 13.43 -11.99 19.74
C PHE A 12 12.82 -13.12 18.91
N ASN A 13 13.31 -14.35 19.05
CA ASN A 13 12.78 -15.52 18.34
C ASN A 13 11.30 -15.78 18.70
N ALA A 14 10.91 -15.59 19.96
CA ALA A 14 9.52 -15.71 20.37
C ALA A 14 8.64 -14.62 19.73
N ALA A 15 9.14 -13.38 19.65
CA ALA A 15 8.43 -12.31 18.97
C ALA A 15 8.28 -12.60 17.46
N GLU A 16 9.32 -13.09 16.79
CA GLU A 16 9.26 -13.52 15.38
C GLU A 16 8.25 -14.65 15.16
N GLY A 17 8.26 -15.68 16.01
CA GLY A 17 7.27 -16.76 15.93
C GLY A 17 5.83 -16.27 16.08
N GLY A 18 5.61 -15.22 16.89
CA GLY A 18 4.31 -14.56 16.99
C GLY A 18 3.88 -13.85 15.71
N ILE A 19 4.80 -13.16 15.03
CA ILE A 19 4.56 -12.54 13.72
C ILE A 19 4.23 -13.62 12.67
N GLU A 20 5.03 -14.68 12.58
CA GLU A 20 4.82 -15.76 11.62
C GLU A 20 3.47 -16.44 11.81
N HIS A 21 3.08 -16.69 13.06
CA HIS A 21 1.78 -17.24 13.39
C HIS A 21 0.63 -16.33 12.92
N ALA A 22 0.69 -15.03 13.23
CA ALA A 22 -0.30 -14.07 12.78
C ALA A 22 -0.39 -13.98 11.25
N LEU A 23 0.75 -13.93 10.56
CA LEU A 23 0.79 -13.93 9.10
C LEU A 23 0.19 -15.20 8.50
N SER A 24 0.35 -16.35 9.15
CA SER A 24 -0.20 -17.64 8.74
C SER A 24 -1.73 -17.67 8.89
N VAL A 25 -2.25 -17.25 10.06
CA VAL A 25 -3.70 -17.19 10.31
C VAL A 25 -4.38 -16.20 9.37
N LEU A 26 -3.78 -15.03 9.15
CA LEU A 26 -4.30 -14.01 8.24
C LEU A 26 -4.30 -14.43 6.76
N LYS A 27 -3.68 -15.56 6.39
CA LYS A 27 -3.83 -16.14 5.04
C LYS A 27 -5.11 -16.98 4.91
N THR A 28 -5.59 -17.56 6.01
CA THR A 28 -6.69 -18.52 6.02
C THR A 28 -7.98 -17.97 6.63
N GLY A 29 -7.92 -16.84 7.34
CA GLY A 29 -9.10 -16.20 7.92
C GLY A 29 -8.77 -15.01 8.81
N ALA A 30 -9.65 -14.76 9.79
CA ALA A 30 -9.52 -13.65 10.72
C ALA A 30 -8.58 -13.99 11.89
N TRP A 31 -7.88 -12.97 12.39
CA TRP A 31 -7.04 -13.09 13.58
C TRP A 31 -7.87 -13.38 14.83
N THR A 32 -7.48 -14.38 15.62
CA THR A 32 -8.20 -14.80 16.84
C THR A 32 -7.53 -14.37 18.14
N GLY A 33 -6.34 -13.76 18.07
CA GLY A 33 -5.59 -13.30 19.26
C GLY A 33 -4.84 -14.39 20.02
N VAL A 34 -5.00 -15.66 19.65
CA VAL A 34 -4.34 -16.79 20.32
C VAL A 34 -3.03 -17.10 19.61
N VAL A 35 -1.92 -17.11 20.36
CA VAL A 35 -0.59 -17.40 19.83
C VAL A 35 0.04 -18.54 20.62
N PRO A 36 0.55 -19.60 19.97
CA PRO A 36 1.26 -20.65 20.67
C PRO A 36 2.57 -20.12 21.26
N PRO A 37 3.01 -20.66 22.42
CA PRO A 37 4.30 -20.31 22.99
C PRO A 37 5.47 -20.81 22.13
N VAL A 38 6.58 -20.09 22.19
CA VAL A 38 7.87 -20.48 21.59
C VAL A 38 8.83 -20.86 22.72
N GLY A 39 8.91 -22.15 23.01
CA GLY A 39 9.53 -22.63 24.25
C GLY A 39 8.68 -22.22 25.46
N ASP A 40 9.28 -21.50 26.40
CA ASP A 40 8.61 -21.04 27.63
C ASP A 40 8.02 -19.62 27.52
N ILE A 41 8.18 -18.97 26.36
CA ILE A 41 7.77 -17.56 26.17
C ILE A 41 6.53 -17.53 25.28
N THR A 42 5.46 -16.91 25.79
CA THR A 42 4.27 -16.61 24.98
C THR A 42 4.37 -15.17 24.47
N PRO A 43 4.47 -14.95 23.14
CA PRO A 43 4.48 -13.60 22.60
C PRO A 43 3.10 -12.95 22.72
N ASN A 44 3.09 -11.65 23.00
CA ASN A 44 1.92 -10.79 22.91
C ASN A 44 1.87 -10.16 21.51
N VAL A 45 0.87 -10.56 20.73
CA VAL A 45 0.70 -10.13 19.34
C VAL A 45 -0.57 -9.32 19.17
N THR A 46 -0.44 -8.13 18.58
CA THR A 46 -1.55 -7.28 18.17
C THR A 46 -1.57 -7.17 16.64
N VAL A 47 -2.78 -7.21 16.07
CA VAL A 47 -3.02 -7.06 14.64
C VAL A 47 -3.97 -5.89 14.46
N ASP A 48 -3.47 -4.81 13.86
CA ASP A 48 -4.26 -3.61 13.59
C ASP A 48 -4.63 -3.57 12.10
N GLU A 49 -5.92 -3.43 11.83
CA GLU A 49 -6.48 -3.30 10.50
C GLU A 49 -6.38 -1.86 9.99
N ARG A 50 -5.91 -1.67 8.76
CA ARG A 50 -5.75 -0.36 8.12
C ARG A 50 -6.59 -0.26 6.86
N HIS A 51 -7.56 0.65 6.89
CA HIS A 51 -8.37 1.08 5.74
C HIS A 51 -7.71 2.21 4.94
N GLN A 52 -6.38 2.23 4.94
CA GLN A 52 -5.55 3.14 4.16
C GLN A 52 -4.38 2.34 3.63
N TYR A 53 -3.95 2.64 2.42
CA TYR A 53 -2.76 2.05 1.84
C TYR A 53 -1.57 2.96 2.11
N ASN A 54 -0.45 2.42 2.57
CA ASN A 54 0.81 3.15 2.70
C ASN A 54 1.98 2.22 2.40
N SER A 55 2.68 2.42 1.28
CA SER A 55 3.81 1.58 0.89
C SER A 55 4.80 2.33 0.02
N VAL A 56 6.05 1.92 0.09
CA VAL A 56 7.04 2.22 -0.96
C VAL A 56 6.75 1.31 -2.15
N ILE A 57 6.70 1.88 -3.34
CA ILE A 57 6.59 1.18 -4.62
C ILE A 57 7.86 1.54 -5.40
N LEU A 58 8.61 0.53 -5.84
CA LEU A 58 9.82 0.74 -6.61
C LEU A 58 9.48 1.23 -8.02
N GLU A 59 10.46 1.84 -8.69
CA GLU A 59 10.30 2.26 -10.08
C GLU A 59 9.88 1.06 -10.96
N GLY A 60 8.81 1.25 -11.74
CA GLY A 60 8.31 0.23 -12.66
C GLY A 60 7.43 -0.85 -12.02
N ASP A 61 7.44 -0.99 -10.69
CA ASP A 61 6.56 -1.87 -9.93
C ASP A 61 5.16 -1.26 -9.74
N VAL A 62 4.23 -2.06 -9.21
CA VAL A 62 2.82 -1.65 -9.08
C VAL A 62 2.30 -1.85 -7.66
N GLY A 63 1.86 -0.76 -7.04
CA GLY A 63 1.02 -0.80 -5.85
C GLY A 63 -0.42 -1.11 -6.22
N GLN A 64 -1.08 -1.94 -5.43
CA GLN A 64 -2.45 -2.39 -5.69
C GLN A 64 -3.35 -2.11 -4.48
N ILE A 65 -4.44 -1.39 -4.72
CA ILE A 65 -5.41 -0.93 -3.74
C ILE A 65 -6.74 -1.64 -4.00
N GLU A 66 -7.30 -2.28 -2.98
CA GLU A 66 -8.59 -2.96 -3.03
C GLU A 66 -9.72 -1.93 -3.03
N LEU A 67 -10.61 -1.99 -4.01
CA LEU A 67 -11.78 -1.11 -4.08
C LEU A 67 -13.10 -1.87 -4.17
N THR A 68 -13.10 -3.21 -4.17
CA THR A 68 -14.32 -4.02 -4.20
C THR A 68 -15.24 -3.61 -3.06
N ASN A 69 -16.50 -3.32 -3.41
CA ASN A 69 -17.53 -2.78 -2.50
C ASN A 69 -17.24 -1.39 -1.91
N ALA A 70 -16.20 -0.68 -2.38
CA ALA A 70 -16.04 0.73 -2.04
C ALA A 70 -17.22 1.53 -2.60
N SER A 71 -17.77 2.40 -1.75
CA SER A 71 -18.80 3.35 -2.18
C SER A 71 -18.20 4.40 -3.12
N ASN A 72 -19.05 5.13 -3.83
CA ASN A 72 -18.61 6.21 -4.71
C ASN A 72 -18.21 7.46 -3.90
N PHE A 73 -17.04 7.40 -3.26
CA PHE A 73 -16.39 8.52 -2.61
C PHE A 73 -15.08 8.87 -3.32
N PRO A 74 -14.62 10.12 -3.23
CA PRO A 74 -13.32 10.51 -3.74
C PRO A 74 -12.17 9.82 -3.01
N VAL A 75 -11.11 9.50 -3.75
CA VAL A 75 -9.89 8.93 -3.20
C VAL A 75 -8.74 9.91 -3.37
N ARG A 76 -8.01 10.14 -2.28
CA ARG A 76 -6.81 10.96 -2.25
C ARG A 76 -5.57 10.08 -2.29
N ILE A 77 -4.64 10.46 -3.15
CA ILE A 77 -3.37 9.78 -3.37
C ILE A 77 -2.28 10.81 -3.10
N GLU A 78 -1.52 10.57 -2.04
CA GLU A 78 -0.37 11.35 -1.62
C GLU A 78 0.89 10.55 -1.98
N TRP A 79 1.89 11.18 -2.62
CA TRP A 79 3.15 10.53 -2.95
C TRP A 79 4.33 11.47 -2.87
N ALA A 80 5.54 10.90 -2.97
CA ALA A 80 6.80 11.57 -2.71
C ALA A 80 6.93 12.03 -1.25
N LYS A 81 7.34 11.13 -0.35
CA LYS A 81 7.38 11.40 1.09
C LYS A 81 8.39 12.49 1.42
N SER A 82 7.94 13.56 2.08
CA SER A 82 8.75 14.74 2.41
C SER A 82 9.93 14.47 3.34
N SER A 83 9.97 13.30 4.00
CA SER A 83 11.10 12.90 4.84
C SER A 83 12.13 12.03 4.11
N ASP A 84 11.83 11.57 2.89
CA ASP A 84 12.72 10.74 2.08
C ASP A 84 13.51 11.64 1.12
N SER A 85 14.83 11.63 1.24
CA SER A 85 15.71 12.45 0.39
C SER A 85 15.73 11.98 -1.06
N LEU A 86 15.49 10.69 -1.31
CA LEU A 86 15.41 10.16 -2.68
C LEU A 86 14.17 10.70 -3.40
N GLU A 87 13.06 10.84 -2.68
CA GLU A 87 11.78 11.28 -3.24
C GLU A 87 11.65 12.81 -3.29
N GLN A 88 12.30 13.57 -2.40
CA GLN A 88 12.26 15.03 -2.42
C GLN A 88 13.01 15.65 -3.60
N THR A 89 14.16 15.10 -3.96
CA THR A 89 15.02 15.68 -5.00
C THR A 89 14.55 15.31 -6.40
N SER A 90 13.93 14.15 -6.54
CA SER A 90 13.42 13.64 -7.80
C SER A 90 12.14 12.83 -7.55
N PRO A 91 11.02 13.49 -7.22
CA PRO A 91 9.76 12.78 -7.00
C PRO A 91 9.38 12.00 -8.26
N ALA A 92 8.96 10.75 -8.06
CA ALA A 92 8.46 9.92 -9.15
C ALA A 92 7.15 10.49 -9.71
N SER A 93 6.98 10.31 -11.00
CA SER A 93 5.68 10.51 -11.65
C SER A 93 4.91 9.21 -11.60
N ILE A 94 3.59 9.28 -11.49
CA ILE A 94 2.77 8.09 -11.27
C ILE A 94 1.71 7.95 -12.34
N GLU A 95 1.58 6.73 -12.89
CA GLU A 95 0.39 6.32 -13.63
C GLU A 95 -0.56 5.61 -12.67
N ILE A 96 -1.84 5.96 -12.73
CA ILE A 96 -2.88 5.34 -11.94
C ILE A 96 -3.91 4.75 -12.88
N THR A 97 -4.27 3.48 -12.66
CA THR A 97 -5.36 2.82 -13.37
C THR A 97 -6.44 2.40 -12.39
N VAL A 98 -7.65 2.93 -12.56
CA VAL A 98 -8.85 2.52 -11.82
C VAL A 98 -9.61 1.52 -12.68
N ILE A 99 -9.83 0.31 -12.16
CA ILE A 99 -10.62 -0.74 -12.79
C ILE A 99 -11.99 -0.77 -12.12
N ARG A 100 -13.04 -0.77 -12.94
CA ARG A 100 -14.45 -0.78 -12.53
C ARG A 100 -15.20 -1.87 -13.27
N GLY A 101 -16.28 -2.35 -12.68
CA GLY A 101 -17.24 -3.20 -13.39
C GLY A 101 -17.70 -4.39 -12.56
N LEU A 102 -18.40 -5.27 -13.25
CA LEU A 102 -18.86 -6.55 -12.73
C LEU A 102 -18.16 -7.67 -13.52
N PRO A 103 -18.11 -8.90 -12.99
CA PRO A 103 -17.52 -10.02 -13.71
C PRO A 103 -18.06 -10.13 -15.15
N GLY A 104 -17.15 -10.09 -16.13
CA GLY A 104 -17.46 -10.15 -17.56
C GLY A 104 -17.70 -8.80 -18.26
N ASN A 105 -17.64 -7.67 -17.54
CA ASN A 105 -17.67 -6.34 -18.13
C ASN A 105 -16.87 -5.37 -17.27
N TYR A 106 -15.59 -5.23 -17.58
CA TYR A 106 -14.68 -4.32 -16.89
C TYR A 106 -14.34 -3.11 -17.76
N THR A 107 -14.23 -1.95 -17.12
CA THR A 107 -13.76 -0.70 -17.73
C THR A 107 -12.58 -0.17 -16.93
N GLN A 108 -11.75 0.64 -17.57
CA GLN A 108 -10.60 1.28 -16.92
C GLN A 108 -10.62 2.79 -17.15
N GLN A 109 -10.18 3.54 -16.15
CA GLN A 109 -9.85 4.96 -16.27
C GLN A 109 -8.40 5.15 -15.84
N ARG A 110 -7.64 5.93 -16.62
CA ARG A 110 -6.22 6.18 -16.36
C ARG A 110 -5.96 7.65 -16.06
N PHE A 111 -5.00 7.86 -15.17
CA PHE A 111 -4.47 9.16 -14.80
C PHE A 111 -2.95 9.08 -14.86
N ALA A 112 -2.29 10.18 -15.23
CA ALA A 112 -0.84 10.28 -15.26
C ALA A 112 -0.47 11.63 -14.63
N TRP A 113 0.16 11.59 -13.46
CA TRP A 113 0.52 12.78 -12.70
C TRP A 113 2.02 12.94 -12.57
N GLU A 114 2.50 14.11 -12.93
CA GLU A 114 3.93 14.44 -12.91
C GLU A 114 4.44 14.51 -11.46
N GLY A 115 5.60 13.90 -11.23
CA GLY A 115 6.33 14.04 -9.98
C GLY A 115 7.05 15.37 -9.95
N THR A 116 7.73 15.75 -11.03
CA THR A 116 8.46 17.02 -11.13
C THR A 116 8.71 17.36 -12.59
N SER A 117 8.52 18.63 -12.96
CA SER A 117 8.81 19.11 -14.32
C SER A 117 10.29 18.98 -14.73
N LEU A 118 11.17 18.50 -13.84
CA LEU A 118 12.60 18.28 -14.08
C LEU A 118 12.90 17.09 -14.99
N HIS A 119 11.96 16.14 -15.16
CA HIS A 119 12.14 14.98 -16.05
C HIS A 119 11.92 15.32 -17.54
N GLY A 120 11.50 16.56 -17.83
CA GLY A 120 11.48 17.15 -19.17
C GLY A 120 10.54 16.42 -20.13
N ALA A 121 10.99 16.19 -21.36
CA ALA A 121 10.18 15.56 -22.41
C ALA A 121 9.73 14.12 -22.08
N SER A 122 10.36 13.46 -21.09
CA SER A 122 9.99 12.11 -20.66
C SER A 122 8.60 12.07 -20.00
N GLU A 123 8.14 13.18 -19.43
CA GLU A 123 6.82 13.32 -18.81
C GLU A 123 5.72 13.74 -19.79
N ALA A 124 5.96 13.70 -21.10
CA ALA A 124 4.95 14.08 -22.08
C ALA A 124 3.64 13.29 -21.88
N GLY A 125 2.57 13.98 -21.51
CA GLY A 125 1.25 13.39 -21.22
C GLY A 125 0.93 13.22 -19.73
N PHE A 126 1.92 13.34 -18.85
CA PHE A 126 1.69 13.53 -17.42
C PHE A 126 1.27 14.98 -17.17
N LYS A 127 0.38 15.18 -16.21
CA LYS A 127 -0.13 16.50 -15.84
C LYS A 127 0.23 16.83 -14.40
N ASN A 128 0.29 18.11 -14.06
CA ASN A 128 0.28 18.49 -12.66
C ASN A 128 -1.01 17.97 -12.03
N PRO A 129 -0.97 17.27 -10.88
CA PRO A 129 -2.21 16.83 -10.25
C PRO A 129 -3.16 17.99 -9.96
N GLY A 130 -2.66 19.20 -9.70
CA GLY A 130 -3.50 20.39 -9.49
C GLY A 130 -4.32 20.81 -10.72
N ASP A 131 -3.96 20.36 -11.93
CA ASP A 131 -4.67 20.65 -13.17
C ASP A 131 -5.89 19.74 -13.39
N ASP A 132 -5.98 18.62 -12.66
CA ASP A 132 -7.13 17.73 -12.75
C ASP A 132 -8.31 18.26 -11.91
N PRO A 133 -9.54 18.29 -12.47
CA PRO A 133 -10.73 18.72 -11.74
C PRO A 133 -10.93 17.94 -10.43
N GLY A 134 -11.04 18.66 -9.31
CA GLY A 134 -11.18 18.08 -7.97
C GLY A 134 -9.85 17.88 -7.22
N SER A 135 -8.72 17.83 -7.91
CA SER A 135 -7.39 17.66 -7.29
C SER A 135 -6.77 18.96 -6.78
N SER A 136 -7.25 20.12 -7.21
CA SER A 136 -6.71 21.43 -6.79
C SER A 136 -6.85 21.74 -5.29
N SER A 137 -7.74 21.04 -4.57
CA SER A 137 -7.88 21.13 -3.11
C SER A 137 -7.16 20.01 -2.35
N CYS A 138 -6.33 19.21 -3.03
CA CYS A 138 -5.60 18.09 -2.43
C CYS A 138 -4.39 18.62 -1.66
N LEU A 139 -4.47 18.63 -0.33
CA LEU A 139 -3.37 19.04 0.54
C LEU A 139 -2.66 17.79 1.08
N PRO A 140 -1.40 17.53 0.70
CA PRO A 140 -0.67 16.37 1.20
C PRO A 140 -0.30 16.56 2.68
N THR A 141 -0.21 15.46 3.43
CA THR A 141 0.24 15.47 4.84
C THR A 141 1.50 14.62 4.99
N GLY A 142 2.67 15.26 4.96
CA GLY A 142 3.98 14.59 4.99
C GLY A 142 4.47 14.05 3.64
N PHE A 143 3.87 14.55 2.55
CA PHE A 143 4.18 14.22 1.17
C PHE A 143 4.30 15.52 0.35
N GLU A 144 5.04 15.48 -0.75
CA GLU A 144 5.22 16.62 -1.67
C GLU A 144 4.11 16.72 -2.70
N LYS A 145 3.49 15.59 -3.04
CA LYS A 145 2.50 15.49 -4.13
C LYS A 145 1.18 14.90 -3.64
N CYS A 146 0.11 15.38 -4.25
CA CYS A 146 -1.25 15.04 -3.89
C CYS A 146 -2.13 15.12 -5.13
N GLY A 147 -2.89 14.07 -5.41
CA GLY A 147 -3.94 14.07 -6.42
C GLY A 147 -5.19 13.39 -5.90
N ARG A 148 -6.33 13.70 -6.50
CA ARG A 148 -7.65 13.20 -6.11
C ARG A 148 -8.33 12.58 -7.31
N ILE A 149 -8.87 11.38 -7.12
CA ILE A 149 -9.76 10.73 -8.08
C ILE A 149 -11.18 10.95 -7.59
N ASP A 150 -11.93 11.75 -8.34
CA ASP A 150 -13.33 12.07 -8.05
C ASP A 150 -14.15 12.14 -9.34
N PRO A 151 -15.21 11.32 -9.52
CA PRO A 151 -15.65 10.23 -8.65
C PRO A 151 -14.83 8.93 -8.86
N LEU A 152 -14.85 8.03 -7.86
CA LEU A 152 -14.37 6.65 -8.04
C LEU A 152 -15.20 5.86 -9.05
N GLY A 153 -16.43 6.29 -9.34
CA GLY A 153 -17.33 5.65 -10.30
C GLY A 153 -18.13 4.50 -9.68
N THR A 154 -18.98 3.86 -10.50
CA THR A 154 -19.80 2.71 -10.06
C THR A 154 -18.98 1.42 -10.10
N ASN A 155 -19.15 0.57 -9.08
CA ASN A 155 -18.49 -0.73 -8.94
C ASN A 155 -16.96 -0.65 -9.13
N PRO A 156 -16.25 0.19 -8.37
CA PRO A 156 -14.79 0.14 -8.38
C PRO A 156 -14.33 -1.21 -7.83
N VAL A 157 -13.29 -1.76 -8.44
CA VAL A 157 -12.74 -3.08 -8.10
C VAL A 157 -11.30 -2.93 -7.64
N LEU A 158 -10.52 -2.17 -8.40
CA LEU A 158 -9.09 -2.05 -8.15
C LEU A 158 -8.57 -0.67 -8.53
N LEU A 159 -7.57 -0.19 -7.79
CA LEU A 159 -6.74 0.93 -8.20
C LEU A 159 -5.28 0.47 -8.19
N ARG A 160 -4.58 0.70 -9.30
CA ARG A 160 -3.18 0.35 -9.51
C ARG A 160 -2.36 1.62 -9.65
N ILE A 161 -1.21 1.69 -9.00
CA ILE A 161 -0.30 2.85 -9.03
C ILE A 161 1.08 2.38 -9.46
N ARG A 162 1.62 2.97 -10.51
CA ARG A 162 2.94 2.66 -11.06
C ARG A 162 3.83 3.90 -11.07
N PRO A 163 4.92 3.92 -10.29
CA PRO A 163 5.93 4.98 -10.35
C PRO A 163 6.85 4.85 -11.57
N PHE A 164 7.26 6.01 -12.08
CA PHE A 164 8.23 6.16 -13.16
C PHE A 164 9.37 7.07 -12.71
N TRP A 165 10.57 6.78 -13.22
CA TRP A 165 11.81 7.54 -13.04
C TRP A 165 12.38 7.58 -11.61
N ASN A 166 11.62 7.17 -10.60
CA ASN A 166 12.08 6.92 -9.25
C ASN A 166 11.08 6.03 -8.50
N GLN A 167 11.44 5.59 -7.28
CA GLN A 167 10.49 5.02 -6.33
C GLN A 167 9.48 6.08 -5.85
N ALA A 168 8.32 5.62 -5.39
CA ALA A 168 7.36 6.45 -4.69
C ALA A 168 6.90 5.78 -3.41
N THR A 169 7.03 6.45 -2.27
CA THR A 169 6.19 6.18 -1.13
C THR A 169 4.83 6.75 -1.43
N VAL A 170 3.81 5.90 -1.44
CA VAL A 170 2.44 6.25 -1.78
C VAL A 170 1.52 5.96 -0.60
N LYS A 171 0.68 6.94 -0.30
CA LYS A 171 -0.41 6.84 0.67
C LYS A 171 -1.74 7.09 -0.02
N VAL A 172 -2.68 6.16 0.14
CA VAL A 172 -4.03 6.26 -0.43
C VAL A 172 -5.06 6.23 0.70
N VAL A 173 -5.91 7.26 0.73
CA VAL A 173 -6.97 7.43 1.72
C VAL A 173 -8.27 7.82 1.05
N SER A 174 -9.40 7.46 1.64
CA SER A 174 -10.70 7.97 1.26
C SER A 174 -10.90 9.42 1.70
N ASP A 175 -11.65 10.18 0.91
CA ASP A 175 -12.14 11.52 1.26
C ASP A 175 -13.68 11.48 1.32
N GLY A 176 -14.24 11.38 2.52
CA GLY A 176 -15.70 11.25 2.72
C GLY A 176 -16.26 9.82 2.71
N GLY A 177 -15.41 8.80 2.89
CA GLY A 177 -15.84 7.39 3.02
C GLY A 177 -14.79 6.53 3.72
N THR A 178 -14.85 5.21 3.52
CA THR A 178 -13.88 4.25 4.06
C THR A 178 -13.48 3.27 2.96
N LEU A 179 -12.19 3.17 2.68
CA LEU A 179 -11.67 2.14 1.78
C LEU A 179 -11.90 0.74 2.37
N PRO A 180 -12.00 -0.31 1.56
CA PRO A 180 -11.82 -1.68 2.03
C PRO A 180 -10.52 -1.85 2.80
N LEU A 181 -10.38 -2.93 3.55
CA LEU A 181 -9.16 -3.23 4.28
C LEU A 181 -7.96 -3.29 3.32
N GLN A 182 -6.92 -2.50 3.57
CA GLN A 182 -5.75 -2.39 2.70
C GLN A 182 -4.52 -3.07 3.28
N GLN A 183 -4.29 -2.92 4.60
CA GLN A 183 -3.09 -3.43 5.27
C GLN A 183 -3.39 -3.94 6.67
N TYR A 184 -2.53 -4.83 7.16
CA TYR A 184 -2.43 -5.22 8.56
C TYR A 184 -1.10 -4.73 9.12
N ASP A 185 -1.13 -4.02 10.24
CA ASP A 185 0.05 -3.77 11.07
C ASP A 185 0.09 -4.83 12.18
N ILE A 186 1.07 -5.71 12.11
CA ILE A 186 1.24 -6.79 13.07
C ILE A 186 2.40 -6.43 13.98
N THR A 187 2.12 -6.28 15.26
CA THR A 187 3.15 -6.08 16.29
C THR A 187 3.22 -7.32 17.18
N SER A 188 4.41 -7.84 17.39
CA SER A 188 4.67 -8.93 18.33
C SER A 188 5.71 -8.48 19.34
N SER A 189 5.43 -8.71 20.62
CA SER A 189 6.37 -8.45 21.70
C SER A 189 6.49 -9.67 22.60
N ALA A 190 7.70 -9.91 23.10
CA ALA A 190 7.97 -11.04 23.98
C ALA A 190 8.93 -10.61 25.07
N THR A 191 8.66 -11.07 26.29
CA THR A 191 9.42 -10.72 27.48
C THR A 191 9.93 -11.98 28.14
N THR A 192 11.23 -12.05 28.44
CA THR A 192 11.80 -13.16 29.20
C THR A 192 11.52 -13.03 30.69
N GLU A 193 11.74 -14.11 31.45
CA GLU A 193 11.62 -14.13 32.91
C GLU A 193 12.53 -13.09 33.61
N LEU A 194 13.64 -12.69 32.97
CA LEU A 194 14.54 -11.65 33.46
C LEU A 194 14.09 -10.22 33.10
N GLY A 195 12.89 -10.07 32.52
CA GLY A 195 12.31 -8.77 32.15
C GLY A 195 12.84 -8.19 30.83
N LEU A 196 13.63 -8.92 30.05
CA LEU A 196 14.10 -8.45 28.75
C LEU A 196 12.99 -8.55 27.72
N THR A 197 12.60 -7.41 27.15
CA THR A 197 11.52 -7.33 26.16
C THR A 197 12.06 -7.02 24.77
N ARG A 198 11.60 -7.78 23.77
CA ARG A 198 11.83 -7.51 22.34
C ARG A 198 10.50 -7.32 21.62
N LYS A 199 10.50 -6.43 20.62
CA LYS A 199 9.34 -6.10 19.81
C LYS A 199 9.73 -6.14 18.33
N VAL A 200 8.87 -6.75 17.53
CA VAL A 200 8.96 -6.82 16.07
C VAL A 200 7.64 -6.30 15.49
N GLN A 201 7.71 -5.57 14.38
CA GLN A 201 6.55 -5.06 13.68
C GLN A 201 6.67 -5.33 12.17
N VAL A 202 5.58 -5.80 11.57
CA VAL A 202 5.48 -6.06 10.13
C VAL A 202 4.17 -5.47 9.60
N THR A 203 4.25 -4.78 8.47
CA THR A 203 3.06 -4.34 7.72
C THR A 203 2.86 -5.26 6.52
N LYS A 204 1.66 -5.81 6.34
CA LYS A 204 1.28 -6.70 5.24
C LYS A 204 0.13 -6.09 4.44
N THR A 205 0.23 -6.04 3.11
CA THR A 205 -0.90 -5.67 2.25
C THR A 205 -1.91 -6.80 2.11
N VAL A 206 -3.21 -6.47 2.05
CA VAL A 206 -4.30 -7.45 1.83
C VAL A 206 -4.21 -8.05 0.44
N LEU A 207 -3.99 -7.21 -0.58
CA LEU A 207 -3.79 -7.66 -1.94
C LEU A 207 -2.30 -7.90 -2.22
N PRO A 208 -1.93 -9.09 -2.74
CA PRO A 208 -0.61 -9.27 -3.33
C PRO A 208 -0.53 -8.45 -4.63
N GLN A 209 0.62 -7.82 -4.85
CA GLN A 209 0.85 -7.03 -6.06
C GLN A 209 0.94 -7.99 -7.26
N LEU A 210 -0.01 -7.87 -8.21
CA LEU A 210 0.11 -8.57 -9.48
C LEU A 210 1.12 -7.85 -10.37
N PRO A 211 2.09 -8.56 -10.98
CA PRO A 211 3.11 -7.96 -11.84
C PRO A 211 2.52 -7.03 -12.91
N ALA A 212 3.22 -5.94 -13.19
CA ALA A 212 2.81 -4.93 -14.18
C ALA A 212 2.53 -5.50 -15.58
N VAL A 213 3.14 -6.66 -15.92
CA VAL A 213 2.95 -7.32 -17.23
C VAL A 213 1.49 -7.68 -17.53
N PHE A 214 0.67 -7.90 -16.50
CA PHE A 214 -0.75 -8.25 -16.67
C PHE A 214 -1.64 -7.07 -17.06
N ASP A 215 -1.16 -5.84 -16.93
CA ASP A 215 -1.90 -4.64 -17.35
C ASP A 215 -2.04 -4.55 -18.88
N TYR A 216 -1.16 -5.22 -19.62
CA TYR A 216 -1.19 -5.28 -21.08
C TYR A 216 -2.11 -6.37 -21.63
N VAL A 217 -2.47 -7.38 -20.83
CA VAL A 217 -3.36 -8.48 -21.25
C VAL A 217 -4.83 -8.07 -21.22
N LEU A 218 -5.19 -7.07 -20.41
CA LEU A 218 -6.54 -6.48 -20.37
C LEU A 218 -6.90 -5.67 -21.65
N TYR A 219 -6.02 -5.64 -22.66
CA TYR A 219 -6.11 -4.81 -23.86
C TYR A 219 -6.85 -5.47 -25.05
N SER A 220 -7.27 -6.73 -24.99
CA SER A 220 -7.72 -7.47 -26.19
C SER A 220 -9.23 -7.52 -26.47
N GLU A 221 -10.01 -6.48 -26.16
CA GLU A 221 -11.46 -6.43 -26.51
C GLU A 221 -11.85 -5.32 -27.49
N GLY A 222 -10.93 -4.93 -28.38
CA GLY A 222 -11.27 -4.17 -29.58
C GLY A 222 -10.76 -4.91 -30.82
N ASP A 223 -11.66 -5.27 -31.74
CA ASP A 223 -11.27 -5.73 -33.07
C ASP A 223 -10.33 -4.70 -33.70
N ILE A 224 -9.15 -5.15 -34.13
CA ILE A 224 -8.28 -4.36 -34.99
C ILE A 224 -8.99 -4.26 -36.34
N THR A 225 -9.72 -3.17 -36.57
CA THR A 225 -10.15 -2.82 -37.93
C THR A 225 -8.92 -2.42 -38.71
N LYS A 226 -8.54 -3.27 -39.68
CA LYS A 226 -7.46 -3.02 -40.64
C LYS A 226 -7.83 -1.93 -41.63
#